data_AF-A0A1H7UUU5-F1
#
_entry.id   AF-A0A1H7UUU5-F1
#
_cell.length_a   1.000
_cell.length_b   1.000
_cell.length_c   1.000
_cell.angle_alpha   90.00
_cell.angle_beta   90.00
_cell.angle_gamma   90.00
#
_symmetry.space_group_name_H-M   'P 1'
#
loop_
_entity.id
_entity.type
_entity.pdbx_description
1 polymer ?
#
loop_
_entity_poly.entity_id
_entity_poly.type
_entity_poly.pdbx_seq_one_letter_code
_entity_poly.pdbx_strand_id
1 'polypeptide(L)'
;MSKEPFAVVVAIALMVASCGDVYDLNGFDYEPDVPMSDTLFNRDILVMNLGDNLPEGHKPLDANDPLYFSLEKLNSTNTLYKTTDRWDMAFSGQGRSSITTNNGKVAGLGYGSSAVGGLYLAELAYSIIQDVP
;
A
#
# COMPACT_ATOMS: atom_id res chain seq x y z
N MET A 1 49.55 14.99 -3.57
CA MET A 1 48.27 15.71 -3.37
C MET A 1 47.25 14.67 -2.92
N SER A 2 47.05 14.52 -1.61
CA SER A 2 46.31 13.36 -1.06
C SER A 2 44.83 13.45 -1.47
N LYS A 3 44.30 12.34 -1.98
CA LYS A 3 42.89 12.21 -2.41
C LYS A 3 41.95 11.91 -1.24
N GLU A 4 42.52 11.72 -0.06
CA GLU A 4 41.84 11.33 1.19
C GLU A 4 40.87 12.39 1.74
N PRO A 5 41.21 13.70 1.82
CA PRO A 5 40.27 14.69 2.33
C PRO A 5 39.07 14.90 1.40
N PHE A 6 39.23 14.69 0.09
CA PHE A 6 38.15 14.85 -0.89
C PHE A 6 37.09 13.76 -0.75
N ALA A 7 37.50 12.51 -0.57
CA ALA A 7 36.58 11.39 -0.40
C ALA A 7 35.75 11.50 0.89
N VAL A 8 36.36 11.99 1.98
CA VAL A 8 35.66 12.20 3.26
C VAL A 8 34.61 13.30 3.15
N VAL A 9 34.91 14.40 2.46
CA VAL A 9 33.96 15.51 2.26
C VAL A 9 32.77 15.08 1.40
N VAL A 10 32.99 14.28 0.36
CA VAL A 10 31.90 13.74 -0.48
C VAL A 10 31.03 12.75 0.29
N ALA A 11 31.64 11.86 1.10
CA ALA A 11 30.89 10.91 1.91
C ALA A 11 30.01 11.62 2.96
N ILE A 12 30.51 12.67 3.61
CA ILE A 12 29.73 13.47 4.56
C ILE A 12 28.59 14.19 3.84
N ALA A 13 28.84 14.80 2.68
CA ALA A 13 27.83 15.48 1.88
C ALA A 13 26.69 14.53 1.43
N LEU A 14 27.02 13.28 1.11
CA LEU A 14 26.03 12.26 0.75
C LEU A 14 25.18 11.81 1.96
N MET A 15 25.74 11.82 3.17
CA MET A 15 24.98 11.49 4.38
C MET A 15 24.02 12.61 4.80
N VAL A 16 24.39 13.89 4.64
CA VAL A 16 23.48 15.02 4.95
C VAL A 16 22.48 15.33 3.83
N ALA A 17 22.70 14.80 2.61
CA ALA A 17 21.73 14.89 1.52
C ALA A 17 20.61 13.84 1.61
N SER A 18 20.63 12.96 2.62
CA SER A 18 19.51 12.08 2.97
C SER A 18 18.37 12.90 3.56
N CYS A 19 17.70 13.69 2.72
CA CYS A 19 16.43 14.34 3.04
C CYS A 19 15.33 13.27 2.92
N GLY A 20 15.25 12.39 3.92
CA GLY A 20 14.04 11.62 4.16
C GLY A 20 13.12 12.46 5.01
N ASP A 21 11.85 12.57 4.62
CA ASP A 21 10.83 13.12 5.51
C ASP A 21 10.86 12.34 6.82
N VAL A 22 11.01 13.06 7.94
CA VAL A 22 10.92 12.47 9.27
C VAL A 22 9.44 12.18 9.49
N TYR A 23 9.02 10.96 9.19
CA TYR A 23 7.72 10.46 9.59
C TYR A 23 7.70 10.40 11.11
N ASP A 24 6.81 11.18 11.74
CA ASP A 24 6.58 11.10 13.18
C ASP A 24 5.93 9.76 13.51
N LEU A 25 6.76 8.76 13.79
CA LEU A 25 6.33 7.42 14.20
C LEU A 25 5.61 7.41 15.56
N ASN A 26 5.66 8.51 16.32
CA ASN A 26 5.03 8.58 17.65
C ASN A 26 3.55 8.95 17.58
N GLY A 27 3.01 9.28 16.41
CA GLY A 27 1.59 9.60 16.19
C GLY A 27 0.78 8.44 15.57
N PHE A 28 1.40 7.28 15.36
CA PHE A 28 0.70 6.14 14.77
C PHE A 28 -0.13 5.42 15.83
N ASP A 29 -1.43 5.73 15.87
CA ASP A 29 -2.36 4.98 16.70
C ASP A 29 -2.61 3.62 16.05
N TYR A 30 -2.07 2.56 16.65
CA TYR A 30 -2.20 1.22 16.14
C TYR A 30 -3.67 0.82 16.13
N GLU A 31 -4.21 0.56 14.94
CA GLU A 31 -5.56 0.02 14.81
C GLU A 31 -5.56 -1.44 15.27
N PRO A 32 -6.38 -1.82 16.27
CA PRO A 32 -6.51 -3.22 16.66
C PRO A 32 -7.05 -4.05 15.49
N ASP A 33 -6.66 -5.32 15.45
CA ASP A 33 -7.21 -6.25 14.47
C ASP A 33 -8.71 -6.41 14.72
N VAL A 34 -9.49 -6.22 13.65
CA VAL A 34 -10.93 -6.48 13.66
C VAL A 34 -11.10 -7.97 13.36
N PRO A 35 -11.89 -8.72 14.14
CA PRO A 35 -12.15 -10.11 13.81
C PRO A 35 -12.75 -10.22 12.41
N MET A 36 -12.27 -11.20 11.65
CA MET A 36 -12.70 -11.47 10.27
C MET A 36 -14.21 -11.64 10.21
N SER A 37 -14.86 -10.93 9.29
CA SER A 37 -16.29 -11.10 9.03
C SER A 37 -16.49 -11.98 7.80
N ASP A 38 -17.00 -13.19 8.01
CA ASP A 38 -17.30 -14.15 6.93
C ASP A 38 -18.34 -13.61 5.92
N THR A 39 -19.04 -12.52 6.24
CA THR A 39 -20.09 -11.92 5.41
C THR A 39 -19.59 -11.18 4.17
N LEU A 40 -18.28 -11.00 4.05
CA LEU A 40 -17.65 -10.18 3.00
C LEU A 40 -17.11 -11.01 1.83
N PHE A 41 -17.03 -12.33 1.98
CA PHE A 41 -16.57 -13.21 0.91
C PHE A 41 -17.69 -13.53 -0.08
N ASN A 42 -17.29 -13.81 -1.32
CA ASN A 42 -18.16 -14.27 -2.40
C ASN A 42 -19.39 -13.39 -2.68
N ARG A 43 -19.15 -12.10 -2.89
CA ARG A 43 -20.20 -11.13 -3.24
C ARG A 43 -19.66 -9.95 -4.04
N ASP A 44 -20.57 -9.27 -4.71
CA ASP A 44 -20.29 -7.97 -5.32
C ASP A 44 -20.10 -6.90 -4.24
N ILE A 45 -18.99 -6.16 -4.34
CA ILE A 45 -18.65 -5.03 -3.47
C ILE A 45 -18.54 -3.79 -4.35
N LEU A 46 -19.36 -2.78 -4.06
CA LEU A 46 -19.29 -1.47 -4.71
C LEU A 46 -18.75 -0.45 -3.71
N VAL A 47 -17.60 0.15 -4.04
CA VAL A 47 -17.01 1.25 -3.28
C VAL A 47 -17.15 2.52 -4.11
N MET A 48 -17.89 3.49 -3.57
CA MET A 48 -18.07 4.80 -4.19
C MET A 48 -17.15 5.81 -3.52
N ASN A 49 -16.71 6.83 -4.28
CA ASN A 49 -15.91 7.95 -3.75
C ASN A 49 -14.62 7.49 -3.06
N LEU A 50 -13.97 6.47 -3.62
CA LEU A 50 -12.77 5.89 -3.04
C LEU A 50 -11.64 6.92 -2.95
N GLY A 51 -11.29 7.25 -1.71
CA GLY A 51 -10.26 8.21 -1.35
C GLY A 51 -10.69 9.68 -1.36
N ASP A 52 -12.00 9.95 -1.22
CA ASP A 52 -12.52 11.23 -0.70
C ASP A 52 -12.20 11.36 0.81
N ASN A 53 -12.25 10.25 1.55
CA ASN A 53 -11.82 10.17 2.95
C ASN A 53 -10.50 9.40 3.01
N LEU A 54 -9.40 10.14 3.08
CA LEU A 54 -8.08 9.53 3.20
C LEU A 54 -7.71 9.29 4.66
N PRO A 55 -6.95 8.23 4.97
CA PRO A 55 -6.44 7.99 6.31
C PRO A 55 -5.69 9.20 6.85
N GLU A 56 -5.66 9.36 8.18
CA GLU A 56 -4.88 10.43 8.80
C GLU A 56 -3.40 10.31 8.43
N GLY A 57 -2.76 11.45 8.13
CA GLY A 57 -1.38 11.50 7.63
C GLY A 57 -1.23 11.23 6.13
N HIS A 58 -2.29 10.79 5.44
CA HIS A 58 -2.32 10.65 3.99
C HIS A 58 -2.52 12.04 3.36
N LYS A 59 -1.44 12.61 2.84
CA LYS A 59 -1.48 13.85 2.07
C LYS A 59 -1.16 13.48 0.62
N PRO A 60 -2.15 13.39 -0.28
CA PRO A 60 -1.92 13.09 -1.69
C PRO A 60 -1.27 14.31 -2.36
N LEU A 61 0.00 14.56 -2.04
CA LEU A 61 0.78 15.68 -2.55
C LEU A 61 1.56 15.30 -3.81
N ASP A 62 1.64 14.00 -4.14
CA ASP A 62 2.13 13.54 -5.41
C ASP A 62 1.31 12.37 -5.98
N ALA A 63 1.48 12.12 -7.27
CA ALA A 63 0.85 11.04 -8.01
C ALA A 63 1.38 9.63 -7.66
N ASN A 64 2.31 9.53 -6.72
CA ASN A 64 3.05 8.30 -6.43
C ASN A 64 2.66 7.69 -5.08
N ASP A 65 1.93 8.40 -4.21
CA ASP A 65 1.46 7.86 -2.94
C ASP A 65 0.27 6.90 -3.12
N PRO A 66 0.45 5.58 -2.92
CA PRO A 66 -0.62 4.62 -3.14
C PRO A 66 -1.70 4.70 -2.05
N LEU A 67 -2.94 4.49 -2.46
CA LEU A 67 -4.05 4.24 -1.57
C LEU A 67 -4.15 2.73 -1.29
N TYR A 68 -3.88 2.32 -0.07
CA TYR A 68 -4.08 0.95 0.39
C TYR A 68 -5.53 0.74 0.84
N PHE A 69 -6.11 -0.41 0.53
CA PHE A 69 -7.49 -0.76 0.84
C PHE A 69 -7.59 -2.19 1.37
N SER A 70 -8.36 -2.37 2.44
CA SER A 70 -8.69 -3.68 3.00
C SER A 70 -10.10 -4.10 2.58
N LEU A 71 -10.21 -5.26 1.95
CA LEU A 71 -11.47 -5.91 1.60
C LEU A 71 -12.20 -6.40 2.86
N GLU A 72 -11.46 -6.74 3.92
CA GLU A 72 -12.04 -7.16 5.20
C GLU A 72 -12.67 -6.00 5.97
N LYS A 73 -12.06 -4.80 5.91
CA LYS A 73 -12.57 -3.59 6.58
C LYS A 73 -13.47 -2.74 5.69
N LEU A 74 -13.51 -3.02 4.38
CA LEU A 74 -14.12 -2.18 3.35
C LEU A 74 -13.69 -0.71 3.44
N ASN A 75 -12.42 -0.49 3.80
CA ASN A 75 -11.91 0.85 4.02
C ASN A 75 -10.43 0.97 3.64
N SER A 76 -9.99 2.20 3.38
CA SER A 76 -8.60 2.53 3.17
C SER A 76 -7.80 2.41 4.47
N THR A 77 -6.54 1.99 4.35
CA THR A 77 -5.65 1.76 5.48
C THR A 77 -4.50 2.77 5.49
N ASN A 78 -3.93 3.02 6.65
CA ASN A 78 -2.75 3.88 6.77
C ASN A 78 -1.57 3.40 5.91
N THR A 79 -0.82 4.31 5.29
CA THR A 79 0.35 4.01 4.44
C THR A 79 1.52 3.37 5.19
N LEU A 80 1.57 3.52 6.51
CA LEU A 80 2.55 2.84 7.36
C LEU A 80 2.40 1.31 7.32
N TYR A 81 1.23 0.80 6.93
CA TYR A 81 0.99 -0.63 6.76
C TYR A 81 1.54 -1.23 5.46
N LYS A 82 2.27 -0.47 4.62
CA LYS A 82 2.74 -0.92 3.30
C LYS A 82 3.50 -2.25 3.28
N THR A 83 4.24 -2.60 4.33
CA THR A 83 5.01 -3.85 4.44
C THR A 83 4.29 -4.95 5.24
N THR A 84 3.00 -4.75 5.55
CA THR A 84 2.19 -5.70 6.33
C THR A 84 1.17 -6.41 5.45
N ASP A 85 0.46 -7.38 6.01
CA ASP A 85 -0.68 -8.09 5.40
C ASP A 85 -2.04 -7.41 5.65
N ARG A 86 -2.07 -6.20 6.21
CA ARG A 86 -3.30 -5.51 6.63
C ARG A 86 -4.10 -4.83 5.51
N TRP A 87 -3.65 -4.95 4.27
CA TRP A 87 -4.30 -4.40 3.10
C TRP A 87 -4.29 -5.44 1.99
N ASP A 88 -5.28 -5.39 1.10
CA ASP A 88 -5.51 -6.40 0.07
C ASP A 88 -5.23 -5.86 -1.32
N MET A 89 -5.68 -4.63 -1.57
CA MET A 89 -5.55 -3.93 -2.84
C MET A 89 -4.90 -2.58 -2.64
N ALA A 90 -4.14 -2.13 -3.64
CA ALA A 90 -3.61 -0.77 -3.66
C ALA A 90 -3.87 -0.10 -5.01
N PHE A 91 -4.16 1.20 -4.96
CA PHE A 91 -4.41 2.05 -6.11
C PHE A 91 -3.32 3.12 -6.20
N SER A 92 -2.60 3.20 -7.31
CA SER A 92 -1.40 4.03 -7.44
C SER A 92 -1.26 4.68 -8.83
N GLY A 93 -0.22 5.49 -8.98
CA GLY A 93 0.06 6.25 -10.20
C GLY A 93 -0.82 7.49 -10.35
N GLN A 94 -0.58 8.25 -11.42
CA GLN A 94 -1.32 9.49 -11.69
C GLN A 94 -2.82 9.22 -11.74
N GLY A 95 -3.55 9.90 -10.85
CA GLY A 95 -5.00 9.73 -10.72
C GLY A 95 -5.44 8.34 -10.28
N ARG A 96 -4.57 7.55 -9.63
CA ARG A 96 -4.86 6.18 -9.18
C ARG A 96 -5.22 5.22 -10.32
N SER A 97 -4.55 5.38 -11.46
CA SER A 97 -4.79 4.60 -12.68
C SER A 97 -4.28 3.16 -12.64
N SER A 98 -3.47 2.80 -11.66
CA SER A 98 -2.91 1.45 -11.51
C SER A 98 -3.50 0.74 -10.31
N ILE A 99 -3.75 -0.56 -10.45
CA ILE A 99 -4.18 -1.46 -9.36
C ILE A 99 -3.13 -2.54 -9.13
N THR A 100 -2.89 -2.86 -7.86
CA THR A 100 -2.03 -3.98 -7.46
C THR A 100 -2.60 -4.67 -6.22
N THR A 101 -2.07 -5.84 -5.90
CA THR A 101 -2.46 -6.63 -4.73
C THR A 101 -1.30 -6.80 -3.77
N ASN A 102 -1.64 -7.09 -2.52
CA ASN A 102 -0.64 -7.39 -1.51
C ASN A 102 -0.11 -8.81 -1.68
N ASN A 103 1.05 -8.92 -2.34
CA ASN A 103 1.73 -10.20 -2.54
C ASN A 103 3.22 -10.06 -2.20
N GLY A 104 3.65 -10.78 -1.17
CA GLY A 104 5.03 -10.75 -0.68
C GLY A 104 6.06 -11.34 -1.63
N LYS A 105 5.63 -12.16 -2.60
CA LYS A 105 6.52 -12.95 -3.49
C LYS A 105 6.69 -12.35 -4.87
N VAL A 106 5.82 -11.42 -5.27
CA VAL A 106 5.81 -10.82 -6.62
C VAL A 106 6.21 -9.35 -6.51
N ALA A 107 7.01 -8.86 -7.46
CA ALA A 107 7.40 -7.46 -7.50
C ALA A 107 6.18 -6.54 -7.58
N GLY A 108 6.10 -5.54 -6.69
CA GLY A 108 4.95 -4.66 -6.53
C GLY A 108 4.95 -3.99 -5.16
N LEU A 109 3.87 -3.28 -4.82
CA LEU A 109 3.77 -2.56 -3.54
C LEU A 109 3.75 -3.48 -2.32
N GLY A 110 3.30 -4.73 -2.47
CA GLY A 110 3.29 -5.74 -1.41
C GLY A 110 4.56 -6.58 -1.30
N TYR A 111 5.56 -6.35 -2.15
CA TYR A 111 6.75 -7.19 -2.18
C TYR A 111 7.49 -7.19 -0.83
N GLY A 112 7.81 -8.37 -0.32
CA GLY A 112 8.47 -8.55 0.98
C GLY A 112 7.54 -8.64 2.20
N SER A 113 6.21 -8.53 2.03
CA SER A 113 5.24 -8.81 3.10
C SER A 113 4.98 -10.30 3.30
N SER A 114 4.19 -10.67 4.31
CA SER A 114 3.66 -12.03 4.52
C SER A 114 2.47 -12.37 3.61
N ALA A 115 1.92 -11.39 2.89
CA ALA A 115 0.67 -11.53 2.15
C ALA A 115 0.81 -12.39 0.88
N VAL A 116 -0.30 -12.98 0.47
CA VAL A 116 -0.37 -13.93 -0.66
C VAL A 116 -1.47 -13.57 -1.68
N GLY A 117 -1.94 -12.32 -1.67
CA GLY A 117 -3.05 -11.85 -2.51
C GLY A 117 -2.74 -11.90 -4.01
N GLY A 118 -3.80 -11.83 -4.81
CA GLY A 118 -3.71 -11.83 -6.27
C GLY A 118 -4.98 -11.28 -6.93
N LEU A 119 -4.87 -10.91 -8.21
CA LEU A 119 -6.01 -10.51 -9.03
C LEU A 119 -6.22 -11.54 -10.14
N TYR A 120 -7.46 -11.96 -10.32
CA TYR A 120 -7.88 -12.78 -11.43
C TYR A 120 -8.90 -12.01 -12.28
N LEU A 121 -8.61 -11.85 -13.57
CA LEU A 121 -9.55 -11.28 -14.53
C LEU A 121 -10.35 -12.43 -15.14
N ALA A 122 -11.63 -12.51 -14.78
CA ALA A 122 -12.55 -13.49 -15.36
C ALA A 122 -13.14 -12.97 -16.68
N GLU A 123 -13.40 -13.88 -17.61
CA GLU A 123 -14.14 -13.58 -18.84
C GLU A 123 -15.65 -13.44 -18.61
N LEU A 124 -16.14 -14.05 -17.53
CA LEU A 124 -17.55 -14.16 -17.18
C LEU A 124 -17.92 -13.18 -16.06
N ALA A 125 -19.18 -12.72 -16.06
CA ALA A 125 -19.71 -11.90 -14.97
C ALA A 125 -19.71 -12.66 -13.64
N TYR A 126 -19.51 -11.96 -12.52
CA TYR A 126 -19.43 -12.58 -11.21
C TYR A 126 -20.63 -13.50 -10.89
N SER A 127 -21.84 -13.08 -11.26
CA SER A 127 -23.09 -13.83 -11.04
C SER A 127 -23.16 -15.22 -11.71
N ILE A 128 -22.28 -15.51 -12.67
CA ILE A 128 -22.26 -16.78 -13.41
C ILE A 128 -20.96 -17.58 -13.18
N ILE A 129 -20.03 -17.06 -12.37
CA ILE A 129 -18.84 -17.81 -11.95
C ILE A 129 -19.30 -18.84 -10.91
N GLN A 130 -19.08 -20.12 -11.20
CA GLN A 130 -19.43 -21.22 -10.31
C GLN A 130 -18.23 -21.68 -9.46
N ASP A 131 -17.02 -21.53 -10.01
CA ASP A 131 -15.77 -21.92 -9.37
C ASP A 131 -14.73 -20.80 -9.49
N VAL A 132 -14.06 -20.49 -8.38
CA VAL A 132 -12.90 -19.59 -8.34
C VAL A 132 -11.63 -20.45 -8.43
N PRO A 133 -10.67 -20.12 -9.31
CA PRO A 133 -9.44 -20.89 -9.51
C PRO A 133 -8.57 -21.09 -8.26
#